data_AF-A0A935Y511-F1
#
_entry.id   AF-A0A935Y511-F1
#
_cell.length_a   1.000
_cell.length_b   1.000
_cell.length_c   1.000
_cell.angle_alpha   90.00
_cell.angle_beta   90.00
_cell.angle_gamma   90.00
#
_symmetry.space_group_name_H-M   'P 1'
#
loop_
_entity.id
_entity.type
_entity.pdbx_description
1 polymer ?
#
loop_
_entity_poly.entity_id
_entity_poly.type
_entity_poly.pdbx_seq_one_letter_code
_entity_poly.pdbx_strand_id
1 'polypeptide(L)' 'MQNNLETWVKLKTNIPVYLCYFTAWRYSDGSTQFRRDIYNHDKKLEKEVFSNYLF' A
#
# COMPACT_ATOMS: atom_id res chain seq x y z
N MET A 1 12.14 24.71 20.56
CA MET A 1 10.99 23.80 20.32
C MET A 1 10.54 23.22 21.66
N GLN A 2 10.00 24.06 22.55
CA GLN A 2 9.63 23.61 23.89
C GLN A 2 8.35 24.31 24.31
N ASN A 3 7.24 23.73 23.87
CA ASN A 3 5.88 24.06 24.32
C ASN A 3 5.08 22.76 24.24
N ASN A 4 4.59 22.26 25.39
CA ASN A 4 3.82 21.02 25.49
C ASN A 4 2.32 21.23 25.19
N LEU A 5 1.99 22.27 24.42
CA LEU A 5 0.62 22.60 24.04
C LEU A 5 0.37 22.05 22.64
N GLU A 6 -0.77 21.40 22.46
CA GLU A 6 -1.22 20.94 21.15
C GLU A 6 -1.32 22.12 20.18
N THR A 7 -0.82 21.94 18.97
CA THR A 7 -0.89 22.95 17.91
C THR A 7 -1.45 22.33 16.64
N TRP A 8 -2.60 22.83 16.21
CA TRP A 8 -3.24 22.44 14.95
C TRP A 8 -2.73 23.32 13.82
N VAL A 9 -2.19 22.72 12.75
CA VAL A 9 -1.70 23.45 11.58
C VAL A 9 -2.39 22.93 10.31
N LYS A 10 -3.14 23.81 9.65
CA LYS A 10 -3.76 23.50 8.36
C LYS A 10 -2.76 23.71 7.21
N LEU A 11 -2.65 22.74 6.30
CA LEU A 11 -1.84 22.88 5.10
C LEU A 11 -2.41 23.96 4.17
N LYS A 12 -1.54 24.82 3.64
CA LYS A 12 -1.91 25.88 2.68
C LYS A 12 -2.30 25.31 1.32
N THR A 13 -1.68 24.20 0.94
CA THR A 13 -1.90 23.50 -0.33
C THR A 13 -2.50 22.13 -0.04
N ASN A 14 -3.46 21.71 -0.87
CA ASN A 14 -3.96 20.35 -0.78
C ASN A 14 -2.89 19.38 -1.30
N ILE A 15 -2.48 18.43 -0.46
CA ILE A 15 -1.53 17.38 -0.82
C ILE A 15 -2.33 16.08 -0.90
N PRO A 16 -2.41 15.41 -2.05
CA PRO A 16 -3.14 14.16 -2.16
C PRO A 16 -2.47 13.09 -1.30
N VAL A 17 -3.29 12.35 -0.56
CA VAL A 17 -2.86 11.23 0.28
C VAL A 17 -3.42 9.94 -0.30
N TYR A 18 -2.54 8.98 -0.55
CA TYR A 18 -2.89 7.66 -1.05
C TYR A 18 -2.51 6.61 -0.02
N LEU A 19 -3.49 5.81 0.41
CA LEU A 19 -3.24 4.60 1.21
C LEU A 19 -3.29 3.40 0.28
N CYS A 20 -2.12 2.94 -0.15
CA CYS A 20 -2.00 1.81 -1.07
C CYS A 20 -1.60 0.53 -0.33
N TYR A 21 -2.06 -0.61 -0.83
CA TYR A 21 -1.71 -1.93 -0.32
C TYR A 21 -1.20 -2.79 -1.48
N PHE A 22 0.13 -2.97 -1.53
CA PHE A 22 0.80 -3.77 -2.54
C PHE A 22 1.60 -4.87 -1.85
N THR A 23 1.43 -6.10 -2.33
CA THR A 23 2.18 -7.26 -1.87
C THR A 23 3.48 -7.46 -2.66
N ALA A 24 3.61 -6.78 -3.82
CA ALA A 24 4.84 -6.72 -4.60
C ALA A 24 5.07 -5.32 -5.21
N TRP A 25 6.31 -4.83 -5.23
CA TRP A 25 6.69 -3.58 -5.91
C TRP A 25 8.17 -3.54 -6.32
N ARG A 26 8.49 -2.66 -7.27
CA ARG A 26 9.87 -2.40 -7.73
C ARG A 26 10.59 -1.48 -6.74
N TYR A 27 11.78 -1.87 -6.30
CA TYR A 27 12.66 -1.05 -5.48
C TYR A 27 13.57 -0.16 -6.36
N SER A 28 14.21 0.84 -5.74
CA SER A 28 15.03 1.82 -6.47
C SER A 28 16.25 1.23 -7.16
N ASP A 29 16.82 0.15 -6.62
CA ASP A 29 17.95 -0.60 -7.21
C ASP A 29 17.54 -1.55 -8.35
N GLY A 30 16.23 -1.62 -8.64
CA GLY A 30 15.71 -2.55 -9.62
C GLY A 30 15.51 -3.98 -9.10
N SER A 31 15.47 -4.21 -7.80
CA SER A 31 14.95 -5.46 -7.24
C SER A 31 13.42 -5.42 -7.11
N THR A 32 12.79 -6.58 -7.03
CA THR A 32 11.36 -6.69 -6.68
C THR A 32 11.24 -7.08 -5.22
N GLN A 33 10.51 -6.28 -4.45
CA GLN A 33 10.20 -6.53 -3.05
C GLN A 33 8.86 -7.24 -2.93
N PHE A 34 8.75 -8.19 -2.01
CA PHE A 34 7.51 -8.89 -1.68
C PHE A 34 7.16 -8.74 -0.20
N ARG A 35 5.87 -8.75 0.12
CA ARG A 35 5.34 -8.75 1.49
C ARG A 35 4.23 -9.77 1.63
N ARG A 36 3.97 -10.17 2.88
CA ARG A 36 2.88 -11.09 3.21
C ARG A 36 1.54 -10.42 2.93
N ASP A 37 0.67 -11.10 2.19
CA ASP A 37 -0.70 -10.69 2.02
C ASP A 37 -1.53 -11.00 3.28
N ILE A 38 -1.65 -10.03 4.18
CA ILE A 38 -2.40 -10.16 5.44
C ILE A 38 -3.90 -9.89 5.29
N TYR A 39 -4.34 -9.37 4.14
CA TYR A 39 -5.75 -9.12 3.84
C TYR A 39 -6.35 -10.09 2.82
N ASN A 40 -5.58 -11.10 2.38
CA ASN A 40 -5.99 -12.14 1.43
C ASN A 40 -6.52 -11.59 0.09
N HIS A 41 -6.05 -10.42 -0.35
CA HIS A 41 -6.41 -9.82 -1.63
C HIS A 41 -5.81 -10.60 -2.80
N ASP A 42 -4.59 -11.10 -2.67
CA ASP A 42 -3.92 -11.89 -3.70
C ASP A 42 -4.65 -13.22 -3.91
N LYS A 43 -5.07 -13.88 -2.83
CA LYS A 43 -5.87 -15.11 -2.89
C LYS A 43 -7.23 -14.89 -3.58
N LYS A 44 -7.87 -13.75 -3.31
CA LYS A 44 -9.12 -13.39 -3.99
C LYS A 44 -8.85 -13.17 -5.49
N LEU A 45 -7.83 -12.39 -5.81
CA LEU A 45 -7.44 -12.11 -7.19
C LEU A 45 -7.09 -13.40 -7.94
N GLU A 46 -6.34 -14.30 -7.31
CA GLU A 46 -5.98 -15.59 -7.86
C GLU A 46 -7.23 -16.38 -8.28
N LYS A 47 -8.25 -16.44 -7.42
CA LYS A 47 -9.50 -17.11 -7.75
C LYS A 47 -10.19 -16.48 -8.96
N GLU A 48 -10.26 -15.15 -9.04
CA GLU A 48 -10.94 -14.47 -10.16
C GLU A 48 -10.17 -14.62 -11.48
N VAL A 49 -8.85 -14.52 -11.43
CA VAL A 49 -7.98 -14.55 -12.62
C VAL A 49 -7.75 -15.98 -13.10
N PHE A 50 -7.63 -16.94 -12.18
CA PHE A 50 -7.21 -18.32 -12.48
C PHE A 50 -8.31 -19.37 -12.30
N SER A 51 -9.56 -19.04 -11.89
CA SER A 51 -10.65 -20.04 -11.75
C SER A 51 -10.94 -20.88 -12.99
N ASN A 52 -10.69 -20.34 -14.19
CA ASN A 52 -10.93 -21.05 -15.45
C ASN A 52 -9.71 -21.78 -16.00
N TYR A 53 -8.56 -21.75 -15.30
CA TYR A 53 -7.42 -22.58 -15.66
C TYR A 53 -7.55 -23.92 -14.95
N LEU A 54 -8.02 -24.92 -15.69
CA LEU A 54 -7.93 -26.32 -15.32
C LEU A 54 -6.45 -26.70 -15.17
N PHE A 55 -6.01 -26.93 -13.94
CA PHE A 55 -4.99 -27.94 -13.65
C PHE A 55 -5.70 -29.17 -13.11
#